data_AF-A0A0C9WBH5-F1
#
_entry.id   AF-A0A0C9WBH5-F1
#
_cell.length_a   1.000
_cell.length_b   1.000
_cell.length_c   1.000
_cell.angle_alpha   90.00
_cell.angle_beta   90.00
_cell.angle_gamma   90.00
#
_symmetry.space_group_name_H-M   'P 1'
#
loop_
_entity.id
_entity.type
_entity.pdbx_description
1 polymer ?
#
loop_
_entity_poly.entity_id
_entity_poly.type
_entity_poly.pdbx_seq_one_letter_code
_entity_poly.pdbx_strand_id
1 'polypeptide(L)'
;MRRSHRPTPRWANLSQVAPYPCIIGSSECNSGRLERFQLDRRFQLARDPGYEDVLTIGRTRPGAIFLDIGCCVGTDIRKVVADGFPAERAIGSGLYPEFGELGHKLFRTTTESFAGHFVPRDALDPAMLSVVKPFDRAPDSPEPELSSLTSLNPLQGRVSAIHASDFFHLFSENKQLHLARALAGLLSPQTGSLICGGNWGLPEKGMMKEGIFDSRIEMFCHSPQTWTELWDGVVSSFPSGQVKVDAHISEIEMEGFNFWYLRWCVRRL
;
A
#
# COMPACT_ATOMS: atom_id res chain seq x y z
N MET A 1 24.39 -24.99 37.20
CA MET A 1 23.70 -24.93 35.88
C MET A 1 23.35 -23.48 35.59
N ARG A 2 24.12 -22.80 34.73
CA ARG A 2 23.86 -21.41 34.34
C ARG A 2 22.69 -21.39 33.35
N ARG A 3 21.58 -20.75 33.72
CA ARG A 3 20.47 -20.48 32.80
C ARG A 3 20.96 -19.49 31.76
N SER A 4 20.99 -19.91 30.50
CA SER A 4 21.28 -19.04 29.37
C SER A 4 20.23 -17.94 29.27
N HIS A 5 20.66 -16.68 29.34
CA HIS A 5 19.84 -15.55 28.92
C HIS A 5 19.62 -15.69 27.40
N ARG A 6 18.40 -16.05 26.99
CA ARG A 6 17.97 -15.80 25.61
C ARG A 6 17.76 -14.30 25.48
N PRO A 7 18.32 -13.63 24.45
CA PRO A 7 18.03 -12.22 24.23
C PRO A 7 16.53 -12.07 23.95
N THR A 8 15.89 -11.15 24.66
CA THR A 8 14.54 -10.66 24.35
C THR A 8 14.54 -10.07 22.94
N PRO A 9 13.59 -10.43 22.05
CA PRO A 9 13.51 -9.81 20.75
C PRO A 9 13.25 -8.31 20.92
N ARG A 10 14.03 -7.48 20.22
CA ARG A 10 13.82 -6.03 20.16
C ARG A 10 12.56 -5.74 19.35
N TRP A 11 11.40 -5.71 19.99
CA TRP A 11 10.12 -5.25 19.42
C TRP A 11 10.00 -3.71 19.35
N ALA A 12 11.13 -2.99 19.36
CA ALA A 12 11.19 -1.55 19.59
C ALA A 12 10.59 -0.65 18.48
N ASN A 13 10.20 -1.23 17.34
CA ASN A 13 9.79 -0.45 16.16
C ASN A 13 8.28 -0.46 15.91
N LEU A 14 7.50 -1.34 16.56
CA LEU A 14 6.04 -1.33 16.40
C LEU A 14 5.40 -0.07 17.02
N SER A 15 6.00 0.46 18.09
CA SER A 15 5.61 1.74 18.70
C SER A 15 5.99 2.96 17.85
N GLN A 16 6.77 2.81 16.79
CA GLN A 16 7.05 3.91 15.85
C GLN A 16 5.95 4.04 14.77
N VAL A 17 5.13 3.00 14.59
CA VAL A 17 3.99 3.00 13.66
C VAL A 17 2.62 2.95 14.37
N ALA A 18 2.57 2.59 15.65
CA ALA A 18 1.44 2.90 16.51
C ALA A 18 1.69 4.29 17.13
N PRO A 19 0.86 5.31 16.86
CA PRO A 19 -0.59 5.17 16.83
C PRO A 19 -1.20 5.57 15.47
N TYR A 20 -0.78 4.97 14.35
CA TYR A 20 -1.58 5.13 13.14
C TYR A 20 -2.90 4.35 13.30
N PRO A 21 -4.08 4.97 13.06
CA PRO A 21 -5.37 4.35 13.33
C PRO A 21 -5.69 3.12 12.47
N CYS A 22 -4.94 2.89 11.38
CA CYS A 22 -4.96 1.65 10.59
C CYS A 22 -4.06 0.53 11.18
N ILE A 23 -3.17 0.87 12.12
CA ILE A 23 -2.27 -0.02 12.87
C ILE A 23 -2.57 0.18 14.36
N ILE A 24 -3.72 -0.31 14.81
CA ILE A 24 -4.14 -0.14 16.20
C ILE A 24 -3.27 -1.03 17.09
N GLY A 25 -2.39 -0.38 17.86
CA GLY A 25 -1.88 -0.92 19.12
C GLY A 25 -2.87 -0.57 20.22
N SER A 26 -3.47 -1.56 20.88
CA SER A 26 -4.32 -1.28 22.03
C SER A 26 -3.48 -0.76 23.19
N SER A 27 -3.58 0.52 23.51
CA SER A 27 -3.15 1.03 24.82
C SER A 27 -4.21 0.61 25.86
N GLU A 28 -3.73 -0.12 26.87
CA GLU A 28 -4.43 -0.49 28.11
C GLU A 28 -5.50 -1.59 28.04
N CYS A 29 -5.08 -2.83 27.81
CA CYS A 29 -5.81 -3.98 28.37
C CYS A 29 -5.34 -4.22 29.81
N ASN A 30 -6.15 -3.79 30.79
CA ASN A 30 -5.91 -3.87 32.23
C ASN A 30 -5.95 -5.33 32.79
N SER A 31 -5.43 -6.32 32.04
CA SER A 31 -5.50 -7.75 32.40
C SER A 31 -4.25 -8.58 32.11
N GLY A 32 -3.08 -7.96 31.88
CA GLY A 32 -1.80 -8.68 31.82
C GLY A 32 -1.68 -9.69 30.67
N ARG A 33 -2.44 -9.52 29.60
CA ARG A 33 -2.42 -10.37 28.40
C ARG A 33 -1.87 -9.56 27.23
N LEU A 34 -0.69 -9.98 26.75
CA LEU A 34 0.04 -9.57 25.53
C LEU A 34 -0.63 -8.47 24.69
N GLU A 35 0.08 -7.35 24.51
CA GLU A 35 -0.15 -6.29 23.52
C GLU A 35 -0.74 -6.88 22.22
N ARG A 36 -2.06 -6.78 22.06
CA ARG A 36 -2.72 -7.20 20.82
C ARG A 36 -2.67 -6.00 19.88
N PHE A 37 -1.59 -5.91 19.12
CA PHE A 37 -1.64 -5.19 17.85
C PHE A 37 -2.73 -5.86 17.01
N GLN A 38 -3.89 -5.22 16.93
CA GLN A 38 -4.88 -5.57 15.93
C GLN A 38 -4.42 -4.91 14.64
N LEU A 39 -3.38 -5.50 14.03
CA LEU A 39 -3.25 -5.42 12.57
C LEU A 39 -4.62 -5.85 12.05
N ASP A 40 -5.32 -4.92 11.41
CA ASP A 40 -6.58 -5.23 10.77
C ASP A 40 -6.34 -6.47 9.88
N ARG A 41 -6.87 -7.62 10.29
CA ARG A 41 -6.65 -8.90 9.59
C ARG A 41 -7.48 -8.97 8.30
N ARG A 42 -8.14 -7.88 7.92
CA ARG A 42 -8.89 -7.77 6.68
C ARG A 42 -7.91 -7.51 5.55
N PHE A 43 -7.90 -8.40 4.56
CA PHE A 43 -7.22 -8.19 3.29
C PHE A 43 -7.85 -6.97 2.61
N GLN A 44 -7.19 -5.81 2.67
CA GLN A 44 -7.76 -4.58 2.12
C GLN A 44 -7.93 -4.71 0.61
N LEU A 45 -6.93 -5.28 -0.06
CA LEU A 45 -6.92 -5.50 -1.50
C LEU A 45 -8.15 -6.30 -1.96
N ALA A 46 -8.56 -7.32 -1.20
CA ALA A 46 -9.71 -8.17 -1.56
C ALA A 46 -11.06 -7.43 -1.50
N ARG A 47 -11.10 -6.21 -0.95
CA ARG A 47 -12.29 -5.36 -0.84
C ARG A 47 -12.27 -4.22 -1.86
N ASP A 48 -11.18 -4.07 -2.60
CA ASP A 48 -11.01 -2.98 -3.55
C ASP A 48 -11.81 -3.22 -4.83
N PRO A 49 -12.36 -2.16 -5.44
CA PRO A 49 -13.08 -2.26 -6.70
C PRO A 49 -12.23 -2.72 -7.89
N GLY A 50 -10.90 -2.82 -7.73
CA GLY A 50 -9.96 -3.34 -8.73
C GLY A 50 -9.52 -4.78 -8.52
N TYR A 51 -9.98 -5.48 -7.47
CA TYR A 51 -9.37 -6.75 -7.07
C TYR A 51 -9.44 -7.84 -8.15
N GLU A 52 -10.62 -8.04 -8.75
CA GLU A 52 -10.78 -9.03 -9.81
C GLU A 52 -9.92 -8.71 -11.03
N ASP A 53 -9.78 -7.43 -11.38
CA ASP A 53 -8.90 -6.99 -12.46
C ASP A 53 -7.42 -7.30 -12.14
N VAL A 54 -6.98 -7.11 -10.89
CA VAL A 54 -5.62 -7.50 -10.44
C VAL A 54 -5.38 -8.99 -10.63
N LEU A 55 -6.35 -9.83 -10.24
CA LEU A 55 -6.23 -11.28 -10.41
C LEU A 55 -6.25 -11.67 -11.90
N THR A 56 -7.10 -11.04 -12.71
CA THR A 56 -7.10 -11.26 -14.17
C THR A 56 -5.77 -10.87 -14.78
N ILE A 57 -5.19 -9.72 -14.39
CA ILE A 57 -3.85 -9.29 -14.81
C ILE A 57 -2.82 -10.38 -14.48
N GLY A 58 -2.75 -10.82 -13.22
CA GLY A 58 -1.76 -11.80 -12.78
C GLY A 58 -1.88 -13.16 -13.47
N ARG A 59 -3.10 -13.60 -13.76
CA ARG A 59 -3.38 -14.91 -14.39
C ARG A 59 -3.21 -14.91 -15.91
N THR A 60 -3.41 -13.78 -16.57
CA THR A 60 -3.55 -13.74 -18.04
C THR A 60 -2.48 -12.92 -18.76
N ARG A 61 -1.76 -12.02 -18.07
CA ARG A 61 -0.75 -11.16 -18.68
C ARG A 61 0.66 -11.67 -18.34
N PRO A 62 1.38 -12.28 -19.31
CA PRO A 62 2.75 -12.72 -19.10
C PRO A 62 3.64 -11.54 -18.68
N GLY A 63 4.44 -11.73 -17.64
CA GLY A 63 5.35 -10.69 -17.13
C GLY A 63 4.66 -9.57 -16.35
N ALA A 64 3.37 -9.70 -16.00
CA ALA A 64 2.73 -8.71 -15.14
C ALA A 64 3.42 -8.61 -13.78
N ILE A 65 3.65 -7.38 -13.33
CA ILE A 65 4.25 -7.07 -12.03
C ILE A 65 3.18 -6.47 -11.12
N PHE A 66 3.12 -6.96 -9.89
CA PHE A 66 2.29 -6.43 -8.81
C PHE A 66 3.14 -5.74 -7.75
N LEU A 67 2.71 -4.56 -7.30
CA LEU A 67 3.34 -3.82 -6.21
C LEU A 67 2.32 -3.51 -5.11
N ASP A 68 2.63 -3.82 -3.87
CA ASP A 68 1.92 -3.35 -2.68
C ASP A 68 2.79 -2.31 -1.95
N ILE A 69 2.40 -1.04 -2.00
CA ILE A 69 3.15 0.06 -1.36
C ILE A 69 2.54 0.42 0.00
N GLY A 70 3.40 0.54 1.01
CA GLY A 70 2.95 0.60 2.39
C GLY A 70 2.52 -0.77 2.93
N CYS A 71 3.08 -1.86 2.41
CA CYS A 71 2.57 -3.23 2.62
C CYS A 71 2.65 -3.73 4.08
N CYS A 72 3.32 -3.00 4.97
CA CYS A 72 3.59 -3.43 6.35
C CYS A 72 4.18 -4.86 6.35
N VAL A 73 3.57 -5.79 7.07
CA VAL A 73 3.99 -7.20 7.12
C VAL A 73 3.71 -7.98 5.85
N GLY A 74 3.08 -7.38 4.83
CA GLY A 74 2.82 -7.91 3.49
C GLY A 74 1.53 -8.73 3.34
N THR A 75 0.52 -8.51 4.17
CA THR A 75 -0.69 -9.37 4.19
C THR A 75 -1.38 -9.45 2.83
N ASP A 76 -1.52 -8.33 2.10
CA ASP A 76 -2.19 -8.30 0.81
C ASP A 76 -1.37 -8.94 -0.32
N ILE A 77 -0.04 -8.85 -0.28
CA ILE A 77 0.84 -9.61 -1.19
C ILE A 77 0.58 -11.12 -1.06
N ARG A 78 0.43 -11.60 0.18
CA ARG A 78 0.25 -13.04 0.44
C ARG A 78 -1.13 -13.47 -0.02
N LYS A 79 -2.12 -12.58 0.09
CA LYS A 79 -3.47 -12.79 -0.43
C LYS A 79 -3.50 -12.86 -1.95
N VAL A 80 -2.92 -11.89 -2.64
CA VAL A 80 -2.96 -11.84 -4.11
C VAL A 80 -2.23 -13.04 -4.71
N VAL A 81 -1.14 -13.49 -4.08
CA VAL A 81 -0.41 -14.70 -4.47
C VAL A 81 -1.24 -15.96 -4.21
N ALA A 82 -1.86 -16.08 -3.03
CA ALA A 82 -2.73 -17.21 -2.71
C ALA A 82 -3.91 -17.35 -3.69
N ASP A 83 -4.36 -16.23 -4.26
CA ASP A 83 -5.43 -16.19 -5.25
C ASP A 83 -4.95 -16.32 -6.70
N GLY A 84 -3.64 -16.51 -6.93
CA GLY A 84 -3.10 -16.91 -8.22
C GLY A 84 -2.30 -15.84 -8.98
N PHE A 85 -1.89 -14.74 -8.34
CA PHE A 85 -0.85 -13.88 -8.89
C PHE A 85 0.53 -14.56 -8.70
N PRO A 86 1.43 -14.59 -9.71
CA PRO A 86 2.74 -15.23 -9.57
C PRO A 86 3.58 -14.59 -8.44
N ALA A 87 4.07 -15.42 -7.52
CA ALA A 87 4.77 -14.95 -6.31
C ALA A 87 6.03 -14.16 -6.64
N GLU A 88 6.83 -14.66 -7.58
CA GLU A 88 8.06 -14.06 -8.10
C GLU A 88 7.83 -12.73 -8.84
N ARG A 89 6.57 -12.36 -9.08
CA ARG A 89 6.17 -11.10 -9.71
C ARG A 89 5.46 -10.15 -8.74
N ALA A 90 5.37 -10.52 -7.47
CA ALA A 90 4.74 -9.72 -6.43
C ALA A 90 5.80 -9.06 -5.54
N ILE A 91 5.70 -7.74 -5.40
CA ILE A 91 6.66 -6.90 -4.69
C ILE A 91 5.94 -6.16 -3.57
N GLY A 92 6.51 -6.19 -2.37
CA GLY A 92 6.13 -5.33 -1.26
C GLY A 92 7.11 -4.19 -1.07
N SER A 93 6.61 -3.01 -0.73
CA SER A 93 7.43 -1.87 -0.33
C SER A 93 6.94 -1.31 0.99
N GLY A 94 7.85 -1.09 1.92
CA GLY A 94 7.56 -0.52 3.24
C GLY A 94 8.75 0.24 3.78
N LEU A 95 8.55 1.06 4.81
CA LEU A 95 9.64 1.90 5.35
C LEU A 95 10.72 1.08 6.06
N TYR A 96 10.33 0.04 6.79
CA TYR A 96 11.22 -0.68 7.70
C TYR A 96 11.50 -2.13 7.21
N PRO A 97 12.77 -2.54 7.07
CA PRO A 97 13.15 -3.89 6.65
C PRO A 97 12.56 -4.99 7.56
N GLU A 98 12.42 -4.70 8.86
CA GLU A 98 11.94 -5.64 9.87
C GLU A 98 10.51 -6.13 9.62
N PHE A 99 9.69 -5.34 8.91
CA PHE A 99 8.34 -5.78 8.54
C PHE A 99 8.34 -6.90 7.51
N GLY A 100 9.31 -6.94 6.60
CA GLY A 100 9.49 -8.07 5.68
C GLY A 100 9.83 -9.36 6.43
N GLU A 101 10.77 -9.28 7.37
CA GLU A 101 11.13 -10.42 8.25
C GLU A 101 9.96 -10.87 9.12
N LEU A 102 9.20 -9.91 9.67
CA LEU A 102 8.02 -10.19 10.48
C LEU A 102 6.93 -10.85 9.64
N GLY A 103 6.75 -10.44 8.39
CA GLY A 103 5.89 -11.09 7.43
C GLY A 103 6.22 -12.58 7.26
N HIS A 104 7.49 -12.90 7.00
CA HIS A 104 7.95 -14.28 6.93
C HIS A 104 7.64 -15.08 8.21
N LYS A 105 7.91 -14.50 9.39
CA LYS A 105 7.57 -15.13 10.68
C LYS A 105 6.06 -15.35 10.84
N LEU A 106 5.24 -14.36 10.50
CA LEU A 106 3.78 -14.40 10.64
C LEU A 106 3.15 -15.49 9.75
N PHE A 107 3.60 -15.58 8.50
CA PHE A 107 3.08 -16.54 7.53
C PHE A 107 3.86 -17.86 7.49
N ARG A 108 4.84 -18.03 8.39
CA ARG A 108 5.69 -19.23 8.50
C ARG A 108 6.40 -19.57 7.18
N THR A 109 6.91 -18.56 6.49
CA THR A 109 7.69 -18.67 5.25
C THR A 109 9.12 -18.18 5.46
N THR A 110 9.97 -18.39 4.46
CA THR A 110 11.31 -17.79 4.34
C THR A 110 11.45 -17.14 2.96
N THR A 111 12.58 -16.46 2.72
CA THR A 111 12.95 -15.94 1.40
C THR A 111 13.07 -17.03 0.34
N GLU A 112 13.38 -18.26 0.74
CA GLU A 112 13.47 -19.42 -0.16
C GLU A 112 12.11 -20.06 -0.41
N SER A 113 11.20 -20.03 0.57
CA SER A 113 9.88 -20.67 0.46
C SER A 113 8.79 -19.74 -0.10
N PHE A 114 9.06 -18.44 -0.19
CA PHE A 114 8.15 -17.44 -0.74
C PHE A 114 8.90 -16.54 -1.71
N ALA A 115 8.65 -16.71 -3.00
CA ALA A 115 9.41 -16.05 -4.08
C ALA A 115 9.13 -14.55 -4.26
N GLY A 116 8.20 -13.98 -3.49
CA GLY A 116 7.91 -12.54 -3.54
C GLY A 116 9.04 -11.69 -2.97
N HIS A 117 9.09 -10.44 -3.41
CA HIS A 117 10.19 -9.52 -3.08
C HIS A 117 9.74 -8.45 -2.10
N PHE A 118 10.69 -7.91 -1.33
CA PHE A 118 10.44 -6.81 -0.41
C PHE A 118 11.52 -5.75 -0.53
N VAL A 119 11.11 -4.49 -0.75
CA VAL A 119 12.00 -3.34 -0.93
C VAL A 119 11.77 -2.35 0.21
N PRO A 120 12.62 -2.35 1.24
CA PRO A 120 12.45 -1.48 2.40
C PRO A 120 13.07 -0.11 2.17
N ARG A 121 12.25 0.93 1.99
CA ARG A 121 12.72 2.31 1.88
C ARG A 121 11.59 3.34 2.01
N ASP A 122 11.94 4.57 2.34
CA ASP A 122 11.02 5.71 2.31
C ASP A 122 10.55 6.01 0.89
N ALA A 123 9.24 5.96 0.66
CA ALA A 123 8.62 6.24 -0.63
C ALA A 123 8.70 7.72 -1.05
N LEU A 124 9.01 8.63 -0.12
CA LEU A 124 9.28 10.05 -0.41
C LEU A 124 10.74 10.32 -0.77
N ASP A 125 11.66 9.36 -0.59
CA ASP A 125 13.04 9.47 -1.04
C ASP A 125 13.10 9.31 -2.57
N PRO A 126 13.55 10.32 -3.35
CA PRO A 126 13.64 10.21 -4.81
C PRO A 126 14.54 9.07 -5.29
N ALA A 127 15.53 8.66 -4.49
CA ALA A 127 16.38 7.52 -4.83
C ALA A 127 15.66 6.17 -4.64
N MET A 128 14.56 6.14 -3.88
CA MET A 128 13.61 5.03 -3.83
C MET A 128 12.63 5.09 -4.99
N LEU A 129 11.95 6.25 -5.11
CA LEU A 129 10.81 6.44 -6.00
C LEU A 129 10.76 7.90 -6.45
N SER A 130 11.37 8.18 -7.60
CA SER A 130 11.36 9.50 -8.23
C SER A 130 10.07 9.74 -9.01
N VAL A 131 9.62 11.00 -9.04
CA VAL A 131 8.50 11.42 -9.89
C VAL A 131 8.96 11.53 -11.34
N VAL A 132 8.32 10.77 -12.23
CA VAL A 132 8.50 10.85 -13.68
C VAL A 132 7.15 11.00 -14.38
N LYS A 133 7.15 11.51 -15.61
CA LYS A 133 5.94 11.51 -16.44
C LYS A 133 5.49 10.06 -16.65
N PRO A 134 4.20 9.73 -16.47
CA PRO A 134 3.70 8.43 -16.87
C PRO A 134 3.96 8.15 -18.34
N PHE A 135 4.24 6.88 -18.63
CA PHE A 135 4.69 6.45 -19.94
C PHE A 135 3.50 6.35 -20.91
N ASP A 136 3.70 6.65 -22.19
CA ASP A 136 2.68 6.45 -23.23
C ASP A 136 2.88 5.11 -23.97
N ARG A 137 4.05 4.49 -23.82
CA ARG A 137 4.42 3.19 -24.41
C ARG A 137 5.38 2.44 -23.48
N ALA A 138 5.43 1.11 -23.61
CA ALA A 138 6.31 0.29 -22.79
C ALA A 138 7.77 0.78 -22.91
N PRO A 139 8.55 0.80 -21.80
CA PRO A 139 9.94 1.23 -21.88
C PRO A 139 10.78 0.25 -22.72
N ASP A 140 11.65 0.79 -23.57
CA ASP A 140 12.49 0.01 -24.49
C ASP A 140 13.66 -0.71 -23.76
N SER A 141 13.94 -0.37 -22.51
CA SER A 141 14.98 -1.02 -21.70
C SER A 141 14.62 -2.48 -21.36
N PRO A 142 15.60 -3.33 -21.01
CA PRO A 142 15.30 -4.64 -20.46
C PRO A 142 14.57 -4.51 -19.12
N GLU A 143 13.78 -5.52 -18.78
CA GLU A 143 13.17 -5.64 -17.46
C GLU A 143 14.25 -5.84 -16.39
N PRO A 144 14.17 -5.15 -15.23
CA PRO A 144 15.13 -5.36 -14.16
C PRO A 144 14.92 -6.73 -13.48
N GLU A 145 16.00 -7.24 -12.89
CA GLU A 145 15.91 -8.45 -12.05
C GLU A 145 15.21 -8.14 -10.72
N LEU A 146 13.97 -8.61 -10.56
CA LEU A 146 13.09 -8.27 -9.44
C LEU A 146 13.66 -8.70 -8.06
N SER A 147 14.40 -9.81 -8.01
CA SER A 147 15.06 -10.32 -6.80
C SER A 147 16.16 -9.42 -6.25
N SER A 148 16.71 -8.52 -7.06
CA SER A 148 17.85 -7.66 -6.71
C SER A 148 17.46 -6.20 -6.44
N LEU A 149 16.17 -5.88 -6.49
CA LEU A 149 15.69 -4.51 -6.37
C LEU A 149 16.00 -3.91 -4.99
N THR A 150 16.61 -2.72 -5.01
CA THR A 150 16.84 -1.88 -3.83
C THR A 150 16.07 -0.55 -3.90
N SER A 151 15.36 -0.31 -5.00
CA SER A 151 14.49 0.83 -5.24
C SER A 151 13.38 0.47 -6.24
N LEU A 152 12.34 1.30 -6.33
CA LEU A 152 11.24 1.13 -7.29
C LEU A 152 11.51 1.83 -8.63
N ASN A 153 12.51 2.71 -8.70
CA ASN A 153 12.86 3.44 -9.93
C ASN A 153 13.09 2.55 -11.17
N PRO A 154 13.72 1.36 -11.09
CA PRO A 154 13.84 0.46 -12.25
C PRO A 154 12.51 -0.06 -12.81
N LEU A 155 11.40 0.07 -12.05
CA LEU A 155 10.07 -0.41 -12.43
C LEU A 155 9.20 0.66 -13.12
N GLN A 156 9.74 1.84 -13.39
CA GLN A 156 9.03 2.92 -14.07
C GLN A 156 8.42 2.46 -15.41
N GLY A 157 7.11 2.64 -15.56
CA GLY A 157 6.33 2.20 -16.72
C GLY A 157 6.14 0.69 -16.87
N ARG A 158 6.41 -0.12 -15.84
CA ARG A 158 6.38 -1.60 -15.92
C ARG A 158 5.39 -2.28 -14.99
N VAL A 159 4.88 -1.59 -13.97
CA VAL A 159 4.01 -2.21 -12.97
C VAL A 159 2.58 -2.31 -13.51
N SER A 160 2.03 -3.51 -13.57
CA SER A 160 0.71 -3.75 -14.16
C SER A 160 -0.43 -3.49 -13.16
N ALA A 161 -0.18 -3.80 -11.89
CA ALA A 161 -1.13 -3.58 -10.80
C ALA A 161 -0.40 -3.02 -9.56
N ILE A 162 -0.89 -1.91 -9.04
CA ILE A 162 -0.39 -1.30 -7.81
C ILE A 162 -1.51 -1.32 -6.77
N HIS A 163 -1.22 -1.77 -5.55
CA HIS A 163 -2.08 -1.67 -4.39
C HIS A 163 -1.49 -0.65 -3.41
N ALA A 164 -2.34 0.23 -2.87
CA ALA A 164 -1.94 1.29 -1.94
C ALA A 164 -3.05 1.56 -0.91
N SER A 165 -3.30 0.60 -0.01
CA SER A 165 -4.25 0.77 1.09
C SER A 165 -3.60 1.26 2.36
N ASP A 166 -4.34 2.05 3.15
CA ASP A 166 -3.91 2.62 4.43
C ASP A 166 -2.58 3.40 4.38
N PHE A 167 -2.25 3.92 3.19
CA PHE A 167 -0.96 4.55 2.89
C PHE A 167 -1.07 6.07 2.74
N PHE A 168 -1.96 6.56 1.87
CA PHE A 168 -2.02 7.99 1.53
C PHE A 168 -2.38 8.89 2.72
N HIS A 169 -3.30 8.46 3.59
CA HIS A 169 -3.75 9.27 4.73
C HIS A 169 -2.65 9.53 5.77
N LEU A 170 -1.50 8.84 5.69
CA LEU A 170 -0.33 9.07 6.53
C LEU A 170 0.40 10.40 6.19
N PHE A 171 0.03 11.03 5.09
CA PHE A 171 0.75 12.17 4.52
C PHE A 171 -0.14 13.41 4.36
N SER A 172 0.48 14.59 4.36
CA SER A 172 -0.18 15.86 3.99
C SER A 172 -0.62 15.87 2.52
N GLU A 173 -1.60 16.70 2.14
CA GLU A 173 -2.09 16.86 0.76
C GLU A 173 -0.97 16.91 -0.30
N ASN A 174 0.02 17.79 -0.12
CA ASN A 174 1.13 17.93 -1.08
C ASN A 174 1.98 16.66 -1.25
N LYS A 175 2.15 15.90 -0.17
CA LYS A 175 2.88 14.63 -0.17
C LYS A 175 2.03 13.51 -0.78
N GLN A 176 0.71 13.51 -0.54
CA GLN A 176 -0.21 12.60 -1.23
C GLN A 176 -0.15 12.82 -2.75
N LEU A 177 -0.17 14.07 -3.20
CA LEU A 177 0.00 14.40 -4.62
C LEU A 177 1.35 13.96 -5.17
N HIS A 178 2.45 14.19 -4.42
CA HIS A 178 3.78 13.74 -4.81
C HIS A 178 3.83 12.22 -5.02
N LEU A 179 3.33 11.45 -4.04
CA LEU A 179 3.30 9.98 -4.10
C LEU A 179 2.42 9.49 -5.24
N ALA A 180 1.25 10.11 -5.46
CA ALA A 180 0.36 9.73 -6.55
C ALA A 180 1.04 9.93 -7.92
N ARG A 181 1.79 11.03 -8.10
CA ARG A 181 2.61 11.26 -9.31
C ARG A 181 3.73 10.22 -9.47
N ALA A 182 4.41 9.88 -8.40
CA ALA A 182 5.50 8.91 -8.45
C ALA A 182 4.98 7.50 -8.78
N LEU A 183 3.86 7.09 -8.16
CA LEU A 183 3.18 5.82 -8.45
C LEU A 183 2.60 5.77 -9.87
N ALA A 184 2.06 6.87 -10.37
CA ALA A 184 1.63 6.96 -11.77
C ALA A 184 2.79 6.73 -12.74
N GLY A 185 4.02 7.14 -12.39
CA GLY A 185 5.23 6.87 -13.17
C GLY A 185 5.64 5.40 -13.20
N LEU A 186 5.24 4.58 -12.22
CA LEU A 186 5.46 3.14 -12.21
C LEU A 186 4.47 2.38 -13.10
N LEU A 187 3.26 2.91 -13.27
CA LEU A 187 2.16 2.22 -13.91
C LEU A 187 2.42 1.97 -15.40
N SER A 188 2.26 0.72 -15.80
CA SER A 188 2.37 0.30 -17.20
C SER A 188 1.37 1.07 -18.08
N PRO A 189 1.77 1.46 -19.31
CA PRO A 189 0.88 2.08 -20.29
C PRO A 189 -0.12 1.11 -20.91
N GLN A 190 0.00 -0.19 -20.67
CA GLN A 190 -0.92 -1.17 -21.21
C GLN A 190 -2.34 -0.95 -20.65
N THR A 191 -3.34 -0.89 -21.53
CA THR A 191 -4.77 -0.79 -21.18
C THR A 191 -5.16 -1.80 -20.10
N GLY A 192 -5.96 -1.35 -19.14
CA GLY A 192 -6.39 -2.12 -17.98
C GLY A 192 -5.34 -2.30 -16.89
N SER A 193 -4.09 -1.82 -17.06
CA SER A 193 -3.19 -1.66 -15.91
C SER A 193 -3.81 -0.68 -14.91
N LEU A 194 -3.64 -0.93 -13.62
CA LEU A 194 -4.38 -0.19 -12.60
C LEU A 194 -3.60 0.09 -11.32
N ILE A 195 -4.06 1.08 -10.58
CA ILE A 195 -3.74 1.29 -9.17
C ILE A 195 -5.04 1.32 -8.36
N CYS A 196 -5.11 0.56 -7.28
CA CYS A 196 -6.26 0.54 -6.37
C CYS A 196 -5.82 0.62 -4.90
N GLY A 197 -6.77 0.94 -4.05
CA GLY A 197 -6.56 0.94 -2.62
C GLY A 197 -7.72 1.57 -1.88
N GLY A 198 -7.49 1.80 -0.59
CA GLY A 198 -8.35 2.64 0.21
C GLY A 198 -7.62 3.35 1.33
N ASN A 199 -8.23 4.39 1.86
CA ASN A 199 -7.71 5.15 2.98
C ASN A 199 -8.85 5.91 3.65
N TRP A 200 -8.58 6.50 4.82
CA TRP A 200 -9.49 7.45 5.42
C TRP A 200 -9.81 8.59 4.46
N GLY A 201 -11.10 8.90 4.37
CA GLY A 201 -11.67 9.93 3.51
C GLY A 201 -12.66 10.79 4.29
N LEU A 202 -13.29 11.72 3.58
CA LEU A 202 -14.40 12.53 4.09
C LEU A 202 -15.41 12.77 2.96
N PRO A 203 -16.69 13.06 3.26
CA PRO A 203 -17.65 13.49 2.24
C PRO A 203 -17.18 14.72 1.46
N GLU A 204 -16.49 15.65 2.15
CA GLU A 204 -15.84 16.83 1.58
C GLU A 204 -14.35 16.84 1.94
N LYS A 205 -13.49 17.29 1.01
CA LYS A 205 -12.03 17.34 1.24
C LYS A 205 -11.69 18.24 2.43
N GLY A 206 -10.87 17.76 3.34
CA GLY A 206 -10.47 18.56 4.50
C GLY A 206 -9.59 17.83 5.50
N MET A 207 -9.41 18.47 6.65
CA MET A 207 -8.74 17.87 7.80
C MET A 207 -9.76 17.11 8.63
N MET A 208 -9.60 15.78 8.73
CA MET A 208 -10.26 14.99 9.75
C MET A 208 -9.58 15.31 11.09
N LYS A 209 -10.38 15.63 12.11
CA LYS A 209 -9.92 15.93 13.46
C LYS A 209 -10.79 15.15 14.44
N GLU A 210 -10.43 13.89 14.66
CA GLU A 210 -11.15 13.03 15.57
C GLU A 210 -10.31 12.75 16.81
N GLY A 211 -10.97 12.72 17.96
CA GLY A 211 -10.37 12.22 19.19
C GLY A 211 -10.56 10.71 19.25
N ILE A 212 -9.47 9.95 19.15
CA ILE A 212 -9.50 8.48 19.26
C ILE A 212 -8.54 8.05 20.38
N PHE A 213 -9.02 7.28 21.35
CA PHE A 213 -8.23 6.72 22.47
C PHE A 213 -7.32 7.74 23.16
N ASP A 214 -7.88 8.86 23.62
CA ASP A 214 -7.16 9.97 24.28
C ASP A 214 -6.09 10.67 23.41
N SER A 215 -5.98 10.31 22.13
CA SER A 215 -5.12 10.95 21.14
C SER A 215 -5.93 11.76 20.14
N ARG A 216 -5.42 12.92 19.73
CA ARG A 216 -6.00 13.66 18.60
C ARG A 216 -5.35 13.14 17.33
N ILE A 217 -6.16 12.60 16.43
CA ILE A 217 -5.70 12.23 15.10
C ILE A 217 -6.11 13.34 14.15
N GLU A 218 -5.10 13.97 13.56
CA GLU A 218 -5.29 14.93 12.48
C GLU A 218 -4.73 14.32 11.19
N MET A 219 -5.58 14.19 10.18
CA MET A 219 -5.16 13.69 8.87
C MET A 219 -5.88 14.43 7.75
N PHE A 220 -5.19 14.59 6.62
CA PHE A 220 -5.79 15.17 5.43
C PHE A 220 -6.52 14.09 4.64
N CYS A 221 -7.81 14.32 4.38
CA CYS A 221 -8.69 13.38 3.73
C CYS A 221 -9.27 13.98 2.44
N HIS A 222 -9.22 13.20 1.37
CA HIS A 222 -9.94 13.48 0.14
C HIS A 222 -11.39 13.00 0.23
N SER A 223 -12.27 13.68 -0.51
CA SER A 223 -13.56 13.15 -0.93
C SER A 223 -13.43 12.34 -2.22
N PRO A 224 -14.43 11.49 -2.57
CA PRO A 224 -14.46 10.81 -3.86
C PRO A 224 -14.21 11.74 -5.05
N GLN A 225 -14.87 12.91 -5.05
CA GLN A 225 -14.71 13.90 -6.10
C GLN A 225 -13.26 14.40 -6.21
N THR A 226 -12.68 14.87 -5.10
CA THR A 226 -11.33 15.45 -5.13
C THR A 226 -10.24 14.40 -5.36
N TRP A 227 -10.51 13.12 -5.04
CA TRP A 227 -9.65 12.00 -5.41
C TRP A 227 -9.69 11.73 -6.91
N THR A 228 -10.89 11.73 -7.51
CA THR A 228 -11.07 11.63 -8.96
C THR A 228 -10.36 12.76 -9.68
N GLU A 229 -10.53 14.02 -9.25
CA GLU A 229 -9.86 15.19 -9.83
C GLU A 229 -8.32 15.09 -9.70
N LEU A 230 -7.82 14.57 -8.58
CA LEU A 230 -6.39 14.35 -8.39
C LEU A 230 -5.83 13.38 -9.44
N TRP A 231 -6.49 12.26 -9.70
CA TRP A 231 -6.00 11.23 -10.64
C TRP A 231 -6.27 11.54 -12.11
N ASP A 232 -7.43 12.11 -12.45
CA ASP A 232 -7.81 12.46 -13.82
C ASP A 232 -7.24 13.82 -14.26
N GLY A 233 -6.91 14.73 -13.33
CA GLY A 233 -6.45 16.10 -13.63
C GLY A 233 -5.04 16.49 -13.15
N VAL A 234 -4.63 16.14 -11.92
CA VAL A 234 -3.45 16.76 -11.26
C VAL A 234 -2.21 15.87 -11.25
N VAL A 235 -2.42 14.56 -11.13
CA VAL A 235 -1.43 13.50 -11.31
C VAL A 235 -1.21 13.20 -12.80
N SER A 236 -2.24 13.47 -13.60
CA SER A 236 -2.25 13.24 -15.02
C SER A 236 -1.36 14.25 -15.75
N SER A 237 -0.08 13.89 -15.88
CA SER A 237 0.54 14.07 -17.20
C SER A 237 0.03 13.04 -18.21
N PHE A 238 -0.93 12.18 -17.81
CA PHE A 238 -1.85 11.49 -18.70
C PHE A 238 -2.69 12.53 -19.44
N PRO A 239 -2.74 12.52 -20.78
CA PRO A 239 -3.79 13.24 -21.51
C PRO A 239 -5.18 12.92 -20.93
N SER A 240 -6.05 13.93 -20.85
CA SER A 240 -7.43 13.78 -20.34
C SER A 240 -8.14 12.61 -21.04
N GLY A 241 -8.82 11.77 -20.26
CA GLY A 241 -9.52 10.57 -20.77
C GLY A 241 -8.66 9.33 -20.99
N GLN A 242 -7.41 9.28 -20.53
CA GLN A 242 -6.59 8.07 -20.55
C GLN A 242 -6.74 7.17 -19.31
N VAL A 243 -7.44 7.64 -18.28
CA VAL A 243 -7.72 6.86 -17.08
C VAL A 243 -9.20 6.92 -16.73
N LYS A 244 -9.69 5.84 -16.15
CA LYS A 244 -10.99 5.79 -15.48
C LYS A 244 -10.76 5.69 -13.98
N VAL A 245 -11.37 6.58 -13.22
CA VAL A 245 -11.33 6.56 -11.74
C VAL A 245 -12.68 6.14 -11.20
N ASP A 246 -12.71 5.06 -10.43
CA ASP A 246 -13.84 4.67 -9.59
C ASP A 246 -13.47 5.01 -8.14
N ALA A 247 -14.20 5.90 -7.48
CA ALA A 247 -13.94 6.28 -6.09
C ALA A 247 -15.27 6.41 -5.32
N HIS A 248 -15.35 5.83 -4.13
CA HIS A 248 -16.53 5.91 -3.27
C HIS A 248 -16.14 5.84 -1.79
N ILE A 249 -16.95 6.46 -0.93
CA ILE A 249 -16.81 6.37 0.51
C ILE A 249 -17.85 5.42 1.11
N SER A 250 -17.48 4.76 2.19
CA SER A 250 -18.38 3.99 3.05
C SER A 250 -18.11 4.33 4.51
N GLU A 251 -19.13 4.39 5.35
CA GLU A 251 -18.93 4.45 6.79
C GLU A 251 -18.37 3.11 7.30
N ILE A 252 -17.39 3.18 8.19
CA ILE A 252 -16.85 2.05 8.93
C ILE A 252 -16.93 2.41 10.40
N GLU A 253 -17.63 1.58 11.18
CA GLU A 253 -17.61 1.67 12.63
C GLU A 253 -16.33 1.01 13.17
N MET A 254 -15.60 1.74 14.00
CA MET A 254 -14.42 1.24 14.73
C MET A 254 -14.48 1.73 16.17
N GLU A 255 -14.62 0.78 17.08
CA GLU A 255 -14.64 1.01 18.54
C GLU A 255 -15.65 2.09 18.97
N GLY A 256 -16.85 2.07 18.36
CA GLY A 256 -17.93 3.02 18.65
C GLY A 256 -17.84 4.37 17.93
N PHE A 257 -16.82 4.58 17.09
CA PHE A 257 -16.68 5.77 16.25
C PHE A 257 -16.95 5.42 14.78
N ASN A 258 -17.64 6.30 14.06
CA ASN A 258 -17.89 6.15 12.63
C ASN A 258 -16.88 6.95 11.83
N PHE A 259 -16.16 6.28 10.95
CA PHE A 259 -15.19 6.90 10.05
C PHE A 259 -15.60 6.70 8.60
N TRP A 260 -15.26 7.66 7.76
CA TRP A 260 -15.43 7.53 6.31
C TRP A 260 -14.19 6.89 5.70
N TYR A 261 -14.38 5.75 5.04
CA TYR A 261 -13.30 5.08 4.32
C TYR A 261 -13.53 5.22 2.82
N LEU A 262 -12.56 5.83 2.14
CA LEU A 262 -12.53 6.01 0.70
C LEU A 262 -11.89 4.77 0.05
N ARG A 263 -12.63 4.08 -0.81
CA ARG A 263 -12.09 3.04 -1.70
C ARG A 263 -12.04 3.56 -3.12
N TRP A 264 -10.99 3.18 -3.83
CA TRP A 264 -10.74 3.72 -5.14
C TRP A 264 -9.96 2.77 -6.05
N CYS A 265 -10.11 2.96 -7.36
CA CYS A 265 -9.37 2.28 -8.41
C CYS A 265 -9.21 3.22 -9.61
N VAL A 266 -8.00 3.34 -10.12
CA VAL A 266 -7.63 4.11 -11.30
C VAL A 266 -7.12 3.13 -12.34
N ARG A 267 -7.80 3.03 -13.49
CA ARG A 267 -7.44 2.11 -14.57
C ARG A 267 -7.03 2.86 -15.82
N ARG A 268 -6.00 2.36 -16.50
CA ARG A 268 -5.63 2.76 -17.86
C ARG A 268 -6.72 2.35 -18.86
N LEU A 269 -7.10 3.28 -19.73
CA LEU A 269 -7.98 3.05 -20.87
C LEU A 269 -7.18 2.72 -22.13
#